data_AF-A0AAU7F878-F1
#
_entry.id   AF-A0AAU7F878-F1
#
_cell.length_a   1.000
_cell.length_b   1.000
_cell.length_c   1.000
_cell.angle_alpha   90.00
_cell.angle_beta   90.00
_cell.angle_gamma   90.00
#
_symmetry.space_group_name_H-M   'P 1'
#
loop_
_entity.id
_entity.type
_entity.pdbx_description
1 polymer ?
#
loop_
_entity_poly.entity_id
_entity_poly.type
_entity_poly.pdbx_seq_one_letter_code
_entity_poly.pdbx_strand_id
1 'polypeptide(L)' 'MDEKQQPCAAILTEVQHIDDAAQVDPEPQAPIEPPLEACCTSGCVPCIFDDYAEQMNEHRVAHMAWKARQAAKQ' A
#
# COMPACT_ATOMS: atom_id res chain seq x y z
N MET A 1 23.66 -41.99 -12.37
CA MET A 1 23.80 -40.59 -11.89
C MET A 1 22.59 -39.84 -12.41
N ASP A 2 21.42 -40.34 -12.02
CA ASP A 2 20.07 -39.95 -12.41
C ASP A 2 19.25 -40.27 -11.16
N GLU A 3 18.13 -39.61 -10.90
CA GLU A 3 17.25 -39.86 -9.74
C GLU A 3 17.50 -39.08 -8.44
N LYS A 4 17.61 -37.75 -8.49
CA LYS A 4 17.16 -36.93 -7.35
C LYS A 4 17.08 -35.43 -7.68
N GLN A 5 16.00 -34.98 -8.32
CA GLN A 5 15.46 -33.66 -7.99
C GLN A 5 14.00 -33.50 -8.43
N GLN A 6 13.12 -34.27 -7.80
CA GLN A 6 11.75 -33.85 -7.56
C GLN A 6 11.42 -34.23 -6.12
N PRO A 7 10.74 -33.34 -5.37
CA PRO A 7 9.30 -33.26 -5.56
C PRO A 7 8.75 -31.85 -5.82
N CYS A 8 7.88 -31.77 -6.84
CA CYS A 8 6.74 -30.87 -6.91
C CYS A 8 5.72 -31.38 -5.87
N ALA A 9 5.64 -30.79 -4.68
CA ALA A 9 4.51 -30.99 -3.75
C ALA A 9 4.56 -30.18 -2.45
N ALA A 10 5.71 -29.64 -2.02
CA ALA A 10 5.83 -29.09 -0.65
C ALA A 10 5.71 -27.56 -0.52
N ILE A 11 5.78 -26.79 -1.60
CA ILE A 11 5.75 -25.30 -1.54
C ILE A 11 4.36 -24.75 -1.90
N LEU A 12 3.31 -25.31 -1.29
CA LEU A 12 1.94 -24.75 -1.40
C LEU A 12 1.39 -24.22 -0.08
N THR A 13 2.04 -24.49 1.06
CA THR A 13 1.51 -24.11 2.38
C THR A 13 1.96 -22.71 2.84
N GLU A 14 2.98 -22.11 2.23
CA GLU A 14 3.59 -20.89 2.77
C GLU A 14 3.01 -19.57 2.22
N VAL A 15 2.10 -19.64 1.24
CA VAL A 15 1.44 -18.45 0.65
C VAL A 15 0.22 -17.98 1.45
N GLN A 16 -0.29 -18.79 2.37
CA GLN A 16 -1.63 -18.61 2.97
C GLN A 16 -1.77 -17.45 3.97
N HIS A 17 -0.70 -16.72 4.31
CA HIS A 17 -0.74 -15.65 5.31
C HIS A 17 -0.75 -14.23 4.73
N ILE A 18 -0.59 -14.06 3.41
CA ILE A 18 -0.66 -12.75 2.76
C ILE A 18 -2.11 -12.41 2.35
N ASP A 19 -2.94 -13.43 2.12
CA ASP A 19 -4.33 -13.28 1.67
C ASP A 19 -5.31 -12.89 2.79
N ASP A 20 -5.02 -13.18 4.06
CA ASP A 20 -5.93 -12.87 5.17
C ASP A 20 -6.06 -11.36 5.41
N ALA A 21 -4.95 -10.61 5.32
CA ALA A 21 -4.96 -9.16 5.42
C ALA A 21 -5.62 -8.48 4.21
N ALA A 22 -5.54 -9.10 3.02
CA ALA A 22 -6.28 -8.64 1.85
C ALA A 22 -7.79 -8.91 1.98
N GLN A 23 -8.18 -9.95 2.71
CA GLN A 23 -9.59 -10.25 3.02
C GLN A 23 -10.19 -9.21 3.97
N VAL A 24 -9.39 -8.68 4.91
CA VAL A 24 -9.76 -7.58 5.80
C VAL A 24 -9.45 -6.23 5.16
N ASP A 25 -10.00 -5.97 3.96
CA ASP A 25 -9.94 -4.69 3.19
C ASP A 25 -9.70 -3.45 4.10
N PRO A 26 -8.43 -3.09 4.37
CA PRO A 26 -8.11 -2.18 5.46
C PRO A 26 -8.27 -0.73 5.00
N GLU A 27 -8.52 0.17 5.95
CA GLU A 27 -8.62 1.60 5.63
C GLU A 27 -7.27 2.10 5.08
N PRO A 28 -7.24 2.82 3.95
CA PRO A 28 -6.01 3.36 3.42
C PRO A 28 -5.44 4.41 4.37
N GLN A 29 -4.16 4.28 4.69
CA GLN A 29 -3.48 5.18 5.61
C GLN A 29 -3.19 6.54 4.95
N ALA A 30 -3.48 7.62 5.67
CA ALA A 30 -3.12 8.97 5.25
C ALA A 30 -1.59 9.16 5.28
N PRO A 31 -0.98 9.78 4.25
CA PRO A 31 0.42 10.18 4.28
C PRO A 31 0.71 11.17 5.42
N ILE A 32 1.93 11.09 5.91
CA ILE A 32 2.43 11.92 7.01
C ILE A 32 2.79 13.30 6.44
N GLU A 33 2.33 14.35 7.13
CA GLU A 33 2.69 15.72 6.73
C GLU A 33 4.19 15.96 6.92
N PRO A 34 4.90 16.44 5.89
CA PRO A 34 6.32 16.72 5.98
C PRO A 34 6.57 17.95 6.88
N PRO A 35 7.62 17.95 7.72
CA PRO A 35 8.00 19.14 8.48
C PRO A 35 8.51 20.24 7.54
N LEU A 36 8.39 21.50 7.96
CA LEU A 36 8.89 22.66 7.19
C LEU A 36 10.39 22.54 6.85
N GLU A 37 11.19 21.95 7.74
CA GLU A 37 12.63 21.72 7.54
C GLU A 37 12.94 20.75 6.40
N ALA A 38 11.97 19.92 5.98
CA ALA A 38 12.11 19.07 4.80
C ALA A 38 11.96 19.86 3.49
N CYS A 39 11.45 21.10 3.55
CA CYS A 39 11.40 21.99 2.42
C CYS A 39 12.79 22.56 2.13
N CYS A 40 13.30 22.27 0.94
CA CYS A 40 14.58 22.76 0.44
C CYS A 40 14.70 24.31 0.45
N THR A 41 13.59 25.07 0.53
CA THR A 41 13.53 26.54 0.70
C THR A 41 14.23 27.38 -0.39
N SER A 42 14.93 26.75 -1.32
CA SER A 42 15.62 27.40 -2.45
C SER A 42 14.90 27.22 -3.79
N GLY A 43 13.69 26.64 -3.78
CA GLY A 43 12.89 26.42 -4.98
C GLY A 43 13.20 25.12 -5.73
N CYS A 44 13.68 24.08 -5.04
CA CYS A 44 13.82 22.74 -5.61
C CYS A 44 12.48 22.23 -6.20
N VAL A 45 12.56 21.50 -7.32
CA VAL A 45 11.41 20.83 -7.96
C VAL A 45 11.68 19.31 -8.03
N PRO A 46 10.73 18.46 -7.59
CA PRO A 46 9.42 18.79 -7.02
C PRO A 46 9.51 19.32 -5.58
N CYS A 47 8.60 20.24 -5.21
CA CYS A 47 8.46 20.66 -3.82
C CYS A 47 7.90 19.49 -2.99
N ILE A 48 8.43 19.26 -1.79
CA ILE A 48 7.93 18.19 -0.90
C ILE A 48 6.45 18.35 -0.55
N PHE A 49 5.95 19.59 -0.52
CA PHE A 49 4.53 19.87 -0.31
C PHE A 49 3.67 19.58 -1.54
N ASP A 50 4.23 19.69 -2.75
CA ASP A 50 3.52 19.31 -3.98
C ASP A 50 3.37 17.79 -4.04
N ASP A 51 4.42 17.04 -3.72
CA ASP A 51 4.39 15.58 -3.61
C ASP A 51 3.41 15.11 -2.52
N TYR A 52 3.46 15.74 -1.34
CA TYR A 52 2.49 15.46 -0.27
C TYR A 52 1.04 15.74 -0.72
N ALA A 53 0.80 16.82 -1.47
CA ALA A 53 -0.53 17.13 -1.99
C ALA A 53 -1.03 16.08 -2.98
N GLU A 54 -0.15 15.54 -3.82
CA GLU A 54 -0.45 14.43 -4.73
C GLU A 54 -0.82 13.16 -3.96
N GLN A 55 0.03 12.74 -3.02
CA GLN A 55 -0.23 11.58 -2.17
C GLN A 55 -1.54 11.73 -1.36
N MET A 56 -1.83 12.94 -0.87
CA MET A 56 -3.10 13.26 -0.23
C MET A 56 -4.29 13.09 -1.16
N ASN A 57 -4.16 13.45 -2.44
CA ASN A 57 -5.21 13.26 -3.43
C ASN A 57 -5.46 11.77 -3.68
N GLU A 58 -4.41 10.98 -3.87
CA GLU A 58 -4.51 9.52 -4.04
C GLU A 58 -5.17 8.86 -2.84
N HIS A 59 -4.75 9.22 -1.62
CA HIS A 59 -5.35 8.75 -0.38
C HIS A 59 -6.85 9.08 -0.33
N ARG A 60 -7.27 10.30 -0.70
CA ARG A 60 -8.70 10.67 -0.71
C ARG A 60 -9.51 9.78 -1.65
N VAL A 61 -8.99 9.50 -2.85
CA VAL A 61 -9.66 8.62 -3.82
C VAL A 61 -9.76 7.19 -3.27
N ALA A 62 -8.65 6.65 -2.77
CA ALA A 62 -8.60 5.32 -2.18
C ALA A 62 -9.56 5.19 -0.99
N HIS A 63 -9.59 6.21 -0.12
CA HIS A 63 -10.43 6.22 1.08
C HIS A 63 -11.91 6.30 0.74
N MET A 64 -12.30 7.09 -0.27
CA MET A 64 -13.69 7.09 -0.75
C MET A 64 -14.09 5.72 -1.33
N ALA A 65 -13.22 5.08 -2.11
CA ALA A 65 -13.47 3.75 -2.65
C ALA A 65 -13.60 2.70 -1.54
N TRP A 66 -12.74 2.76 -0.53
CA TRP A 66 -12.83 1.92 0.66
C TRP A 66 -14.15 2.12 1.40
N LYS A 67 -14.56 3.37 1.66
CA LYS A 67 -15.85 3.67 2.31
C LYS A 67 -17.03 3.08 1.56
N ALA A 68 -17.03 3.13 0.23
CA ALA A 68 -18.07 2.51 -0.58
C ALA A 68 -18.11 0.98 -0.42
N ARG A 69 -16.94 0.32 -0.39
CA ARG A 69 -16.85 -1.13 -0.13
C ARG A 69 -17.31 -1.48 1.28
N GLN A 70 -16.93 -0.71 2.30
CA GLN A 70 -17.39 -0.92 3.67
C GLN A 70 -18.91 -0.75 3.79
N ALA A 71 -19.48 0.30 3.18
CA ALA A 71 -20.93 0.51 3.18
C ALA A 71 -21.70 -0.63 2.49
N ALA A 72 -21.11 -1.30 1.49
CA ALA A 72 -21.70 -2.48 0.84
C ALA A 72 -21.53 -3.78 1.64
N LYS A 73 -20.59 -3.82 2.61
CA LYS A 73 -20.36 -4.94 3.52
C LYS A 73 -21.19 -4.85 4.81
N GLN A 74 -21.59 -3.63 5.20
CA GLN A 74 -22.54 -3.35 6.28
C GLN A 74 -23.95 -3.79 5.89
#